data_AF-A0A9P9EB78-F1
#
_entry.id   AF-A0A9P9EB78-F1
#
_cell.length_a   1.000
_cell.length_b   1.000
_cell.length_c   1.000
_cell.angle_alpha   90.00
_cell.angle_beta   90.00
_cell.angle_gamma   90.00
#
_symmetry.space_group_name_H-M   'P 1'
#
loop_
_entity.id
_entity.type
_entity.pdbx_description
1 polymer ?
#
loop_
_entity_poly.entity_id
_entity_poly.type
_entity_poly.pdbx_seq_one_letter_code
_entity_poly.pdbx_strand_id
1 'polypeptide(L)'
;MRAFNAISLASISFLWDATYAFPAAALTVVKLDSDCSTYPNFNNATSIAGPWTVLSEGTGNTNLDRVEVSAETFTEDGINRFGFITIPRQRISSTPNITLRCLSSTLQYTRLPISPSSKWTDLFIAGEENWQKSLAFGSTHFNPVIPIEPYAHYIDGVKQPGIYLGAGSVTAWDYKVNWGGNAGAYYLLRLKDGGAKKKGKRQIVPPQLDTNDFVGFLKIKESG
;
A
#
# COMPACT_ATOMS: atom_id res chain seq x y z
N MET A 1 8.86 -4.28 -82.88
CA MET A 1 9.33 -3.59 -81.66
C MET A 1 8.11 -3.06 -80.92
N ARG A 2 7.76 -3.64 -79.76
CA ARG A 2 6.71 -3.12 -78.87
C ARG A 2 7.35 -2.94 -77.50
N ALA A 3 7.40 -1.69 -77.02
CA ALA A 3 7.90 -1.33 -75.71
C ALA A 3 6.80 -1.54 -74.66
N PHE A 4 7.15 -2.18 -73.54
CA PHE A 4 6.30 -2.26 -72.36
C PHE A 4 6.75 -1.19 -71.36
N ASN A 5 5.82 -0.31 -70.99
CA ASN A 5 5.98 0.70 -69.95
C ASN A 5 5.87 0.04 -68.56
N ALA A 6 6.86 0.27 -67.70
CA ALA A 6 6.79 -0.08 -66.28
C ALA A 6 6.25 1.13 -65.49
N ILE A 7 5.13 0.95 -64.78
CA ILE A 7 4.57 1.94 -63.86
C ILE A 7 5.16 1.64 -62.47
N SER A 8 5.90 2.59 -61.91
CA SER A 8 6.42 2.55 -60.54
C SER A 8 5.39 3.18 -59.60
N LEU A 9 4.96 2.42 -58.59
CA LEU A 9 4.11 2.90 -57.50
C LEU A 9 5.00 3.33 -56.33
N ALA A 10 5.03 4.63 -56.04
CA ALA A 10 5.69 5.18 -54.86
C ALA A 10 4.76 5.04 -53.63
N SER A 11 5.24 4.37 -52.58
CA SER A 11 4.56 4.24 -51.30
C SER A 11 4.72 5.53 -50.49
N ILE A 12 3.61 6.18 -50.13
CA ILE A 12 3.60 7.34 -49.22
C ILE A 12 3.52 6.79 -47.79
N SER A 13 4.63 6.81 -47.07
CA SER A 13 4.66 6.53 -45.63
C SER A 13 4.23 7.77 -44.86
N PHE A 14 3.05 7.71 -44.22
CA PHE A 14 2.65 8.70 -43.22
C PHE A 14 3.49 8.48 -41.95
N LEU A 15 4.45 9.37 -41.71
CA LEU A 15 5.11 9.50 -40.41
C LEU A 15 4.13 10.18 -39.45
N TRP A 16 3.49 9.40 -38.58
CA TRP A 16 2.82 9.93 -37.40
C TRP A 16 3.87 10.09 -36.29
N ASP A 17 4.60 11.19 -36.31
CA ASP A 17 5.35 11.65 -35.14
C ASP A 17 4.46 12.58 -34.32
N ALA A 18 3.82 12.04 -33.29
CA ALA A 18 3.24 12.82 -32.21
C ALA A 18 3.22 12.00 -30.91
N THR A 19 4.41 11.64 -30.41
CA THR A 19 4.55 11.28 -29.00
C THR A 19 4.52 12.56 -28.18
N TYR A 20 3.33 12.97 -27.75
CA TYR A 20 3.19 13.90 -26.62
C TYR A 20 3.68 13.19 -25.37
N ALA A 21 4.98 13.30 -25.08
CA ALA A 21 5.54 12.97 -23.79
C ALA A 21 5.15 14.08 -22.80
N PHE A 22 3.98 13.93 -22.16
CA PHE A 22 3.75 14.67 -20.92
C PHE A 22 4.86 14.26 -19.93
N PRO A 23 5.57 15.20 -19.30
CA PRO A 23 6.50 14.83 -18.24
C PRO A 23 5.71 14.05 -17.19
N ALA A 24 6.15 12.83 -16.89
CA ALA A 24 5.60 12.08 -15.77
C ALA A 24 5.75 12.95 -14.52
N ALA A 25 4.63 13.40 -13.97
CA ALA A 25 4.60 14.35 -12.86
C ALA A 25 5.51 13.87 -11.73
N ALA A 26 6.36 14.76 -11.22
CA ALA A 26 7.38 14.41 -10.25
C ALA A 26 6.76 14.28 -8.85
N LEU A 27 6.63 13.05 -8.35
CA LEU A 27 6.21 12.79 -6.98
C LEU A 27 7.37 13.03 -6.01
N THR A 28 7.19 13.97 -5.09
CA THR A 28 8.06 14.18 -3.93
C THR A 28 7.32 13.77 -2.65
N VAL A 29 8.00 13.02 -1.77
CA VAL A 29 7.44 12.59 -0.48
C VAL A 29 8.21 13.26 0.65
N VAL A 30 7.48 13.81 1.62
CA VAL A 30 8.05 14.51 2.77
C VAL A 30 7.56 13.82 4.03
N LYS A 31 8.48 13.29 4.82
CA LYS A 31 8.16 12.69 6.12
C LYS A 31 7.58 13.77 7.04
N LEU A 32 6.45 13.47 7.65
CA LEU A 32 5.83 14.29 8.68
C LEU A 32 6.38 13.88 10.07
N ASP A 33 6.14 14.71 11.08
CA ASP A 33 6.51 14.36 12.45
C ASP A 33 5.91 13.00 12.84
N SER A 34 6.75 12.14 13.42
CA SER A 34 6.41 10.76 13.73
C SER A 34 5.51 10.61 14.96
N ASP A 35 5.11 11.72 15.58
CA ASP A 35 4.15 11.69 16.67
C ASP A 35 2.70 11.65 16.16
N CYS A 36 1.76 11.51 17.09
CA CYS A 36 0.35 11.41 16.73
C CYS A 36 -0.30 12.74 16.31
N SER A 37 0.38 13.87 16.49
CA SER A 37 -0.19 15.21 16.25
C SER A 37 -0.38 15.53 14.76
N THR A 38 0.35 14.83 13.88
CA THR A 38 0.22 15.01 12.44
C THR A 38 -1.04 14.37 11.87
N TYR A 39 -1.62 13.37 12.56
CA TYR A 39 -2.77 12.62 12.10
C TYR A 39 -4.10 13.35 12.38
N PRO A 40 -5.15 13.11 11.56
CA PRO A 40 -6.48 13.69 11.80
C PRO A 40 -7.06 13.30 13.16
N ASN A 41 -7.90 14.17 13.71
CA ASN A 41 -8.58 13.97 15.00
C ASN A 41 -7.61 13.80 16.18
N PHE A 42 -6.43 14.41 16.13
CA PHE A 42 -5.52 14.42 17.28
C PHE A 42 -6.12 15.16 18.48
N ASN A 43 -6.10 14.49 19.63
CA ASN A 43 -6.52 15.04 20.91
C ASN A 43 -5.29 15.20 21.81
N ASN A 44 -4.94 16.46 22.10
CA ASN A 44 -3.77 16.78 22.93
C ASN A 44 -3.87 16.24 24.37
N ALA A 45 -5.08 16.12 24.93
CA ALA A 45 -5.26 15.63 26.30
C ALA A 45 -4.97 14.13 26.44
N THR A 46 -5.22 13.35 25.39
CA THR A 46 -5.01 11.89 25.39
C THR A 46 -3.80 11.46 24.56
N SER A 47 -3.22 12.37 23.77
CA SER A 47 -2.18 12.07 22.78
C SER A 47 -2.59 10.99 21.76
N ILE A 48 -3.89 10.89 21.49
CA ILE A 48 -4.47 9.95 20.52
C ILE A 48 -4.93 10.70 19.28
N ALA A 49 -4.69 10.15 18.10
CA ALA A 49 -5.33 10.58 16.86
C ALA A 49 -6.15 9.46 16.23
N GLY A 50 -7.27 9.81 15.60
CA GLY A 50 -8.28 8.88 15.10
C GLY A 50 -9.50 8.73 16.03
N PRO A 51 -10.38 7.74 15.78
CA PRO A 51 -10.24 6.66 14.79
C PRO A 51 -10.39 7.15 13.33
N TRP A 52 -9.70 6.48 12.41
CA TRP A 52 -9.82 6.66 10.96
C TRP A 52 -9.68 5.31 10.24
N THR A 53 -9.78 5.32 8.90
CA THR A 53 -9.50 4.15 8.05
C THR A 53 -8.43 4.52 7.01
N VAL A 54 -7.80 3.51 6.43
CA VAL A 54 -6.84 3.66 5.34
C VAL A 54 -7.44 3.07 4.08
N LEU A 55 -7.20 3.73 2.96
CA LEU A 55 -7.58 3.27 1.65
C LEU A 55 -6.37 3.21 0.72
N SER A 56 -6.49 2.39 -0.31
CA SER A 56 -5.65 2.43 -1.50
C SER A 56 -5.90 3.68 -2.33
N GLU A 57 -4.85 4.26 -2.90
CA GLU A 57 -4.95 5.39 -3.82
C GLU A 57 -3.87 5.31 -4.90
N GLY A 58 -4.19 5.78 -6.11
CA GLY A 58 -3.21 5.95 -7.18
C GLY A 58 -2.70 4.62 -7.76
N THR A 59 -3.53 3.58 -7.75
CA THR A 59 -3.18 2.25 -8.29
C THR A 59 -3.37 2.14 -9.81
N GLY A 60 -4.09 3.09 -10.41
CA GLY A 60 -4.49 3.02 -11.81
C GLY A 60 -5.64 2.03 -12.08
N ASN A 61 -6.14 1.36 -11.03
CA ASN A 61 -7.27 0.45 -11.10
C ASN A 61 -8.43 0.99 -10.26
N THR A 62 -9.50 1.38 -10.92
CA THR A 62 -10.69 1.97 -10.28
C THR A 62 -11.41 1.02 -9.32
N ASN A 63 -11.25 -0.30 -9.47
CA ASN A 63 -11.81 -1.29 -8.54
C ASN A 63 -10.96 -1.45 -7.28
N LEU A 64 -9.71 -1.00 -7.32
CA LEU A 64 -8.80 -1.05 -6.18
C LEU A 64 -8.68 0.31 -5.51
N ASP A 65 -8.71 1.42 -6.25
CA ASP A 65 -8.62 2.76 -5.65
C ASP A 65 -9.81 3.04 -4.72
N ARG A 66 -9.49 3.68 -3.59
CA ARG A 66 -10.41 4.06 -2.50
C ARG A 66 -11.04 2.88 -1.76
N VAL A 67 -10.49 1.67 -1.90
CA VAL A 67 -10.93 0.51 -1.13
C VAL A 67 -10.26 0.52 0.24
N GLU A 68 -11.08 0.43 1.29
CA GLU A 68 -10.59 0.45 2.66
C GLU A 68 -9.92 -0.87 3.06
N VAL A 69 -8.88 -0.76 3.88
CA VAL A 69 -8.15 -1.92 4.40
C VAL A 69 -9.01 -2.83 5.29
N SER A 70 -8.56 -4.07 5.40
CA SER A 70 -9.05 -5.10 6.31
C SER A 70 -7.86 -5.73 7.03
N ALA A 71 -8.11 -6.72 7.89
CA ALA A 71 -7.07 -7.49 8.54
C ALA A 71 -7.29 -8.99 8.30
N GLU A 72 -6.26 -9.65 7.81
CA GLU A 72 -6.18 -11.11 7.77
C GLU A 72 -5.45 -11.59 9.02
N THR A 73 -6.06 -12.52 9.75
CA THR A 73 -5.57 -12.94 11.08
C THR A 73 -5.31 -14.44 11.11
N PHE A 74 -4.10 -14.79 11.52
CA PHE A 74 -3.66 -16.15 11.78
C PHE A 74 -3.48 -16.38 13.27
N THR A 75 -3.41 -17.65 13.65
CA THR A 75 -3.06 -18.07 15.00
C THR A 75 -2.30 -19.39 14.94
N GLU A 76 -1.21 -19.50 15.70
CA GLU A 76 -0.42 -20.73 15.78
C GLU A 76 -0.94 -21.68 16.88
N ASP A 77 -1.53 -21.13 17.94
CA ASP A 77 -1.94 -21.86 19.15
C ASP A 77 -3.39 -21.57 19.59
N GLY A 78 -4.16 -20.85 18.77
CA GLY A 78 -5.52 -20.41 19.08
C GLY A 78 -5.61 -19.15 19.95
N ILE A 79 -4.49 -18.65 20.48
CA ILE A 79 -4.41 -17.57 21.46
C ILE A 79 -3.61 -16.39 20.88
N ASN A 80 -2.38 -16.65 20.45
CA ASN A 80 -1.49 -15.69 19.84
C ASN A 80 -1.94 -15.43 18.41
N ARG A 81 -2.32 -14.17 18.16
CA ARG A 81 -2.82 -13.70 16.86
C ARG A 81 -1.79 -12.79 16.22
N PHE A 82 -1.48 -13.09 14.97
CA PHE A 82 -0.64 -12.28 14.10
C PHE A 82 -1.27 -12.22 12.72
N GLY A 83 -0.73 -11.39 11.83
CA GLY A 83 -1.18 -11.38 10.45
C GLY A 83 -0.91 -10.07 9.75
N PHE A 84 -1.74 -9.78 8.75
CA PHE A 84 -1.50 -8.70 7.80
C PHE A 84 -2.69 -7.77 7.70
N ILE A 85 -2.40 -6.50 7.44
CA ILE A 85 -3.38 -5.56 6.92
C ILE A 85 -3.41 -5.73 5.41
N THR A 86 -4.61 -5.89 4.87
CA THR A 86 -4.84 -6.29 3.48
C THR A 86 -5.92 -5.43 2.83
N ILE A 87 -6.08 -5.55 1.52
CA ILE A 87 -7.29 -5.09 0.85
C ILE A 87 -8.06 -6.30 0.32
N PRO A 88 -9.27 -6.59 0.84
CA PRO A 88 -10.04 -7.72 0.38
C PRO A 88 -10.50 -7.49 -1.07
N ARG A 89 -10.33 -8.48 -1.95
CA ARG A 89 -10.93 -8.43 -3.30
C ARG A 89 -12.44 -8.60 -3.26
N GLN A 90 -12.91 -9.27 -2.22
CA GLN A 90 -14.31 -9.39 -1.87
C GLN A 90 -14.43 -9.33 -0.34
N ARG A 91 -15.29 -8.45 0.18
CA ARG A 91 -15.57 -8.42 1.61
C ARG A 91 -16.40 -9.65 1.98
N ILE A 92 -15.89 -10.40 2.93
CA ILE A 92 -16.54 -11.59 3.50
C ILE A 92 -16.44 -11.52 5.02
N SER A 93 -17.15 -12.38 5.73
CA SER A 93 -17.20 -12.35 7.21
C SER A 93 -15.83 -12.53 7.89
N SER A 94 -14.88 -13.18 7.21
CA SER A 94 -13.50 -13.39 7.68
C SER A 94 -12.56 -12.22 7.38
N THR A 95 -12.95 -11.23 6.59
CA THR A 95 -12.17 -10.01 6.29
C THR A 95 -12.86 -8.78 6.92
N PRO A 96 -12.78 -8.63 8.26
CA PRO A 96 -13.52 -7.61 8.98
C PRO A 96 -13.07 -6.20 8.57
N ASN A 97 -14.01 -5.24 8.63
CA ASN A 97 -13.62 -3.84 8.59
C ASN A 97 -12.81 -3.51 9.84
N ILE A 98 -11.73 -2.78 9.65
CA ILE A 98 -10.88 -2.30 10.74
C ILE A 98 -10.88 -0.79 10.78
N THR A 99 -10.46 -0.25 11.91
CA THR A 99 -10.17 1.16 12.07
C THR A 99 -8.83 1.30 12.76
N LEU A 100 -8.15 2.39 12.46
CA LEU A 100 -6.82 2.68 12.93
C LEU A 100 -6.83 3.93 13.80
N ARG A 101 -5.85 3.99 14.70
CA ARG A 101 -5.53 5.18 15.51
C ARG A 101 -4.01 5.30 15.64
N CYS A 102 -3.55 6.46 16.07
CA CYS A 102 -2.20 6.63 16.60
C CYS A 102 -2.27 6.81 18.12
N LEU A 103 -1.41 6.11 18.87
CA LEU A 103 -1.16 6.35 20.28
C LEU A 103 0.34 6.17 20.55
N SER A 104 0.96 7.10 21.28
CA SER A 104 2.40 7.04 21.62
C SER A 104 3.29 6.80 20.39
N SER A 105 3.06 7.57 19.32
CA SER A 105 3.79 7.46 18.04
C SER A 105 3.69 6.11 17.34
N THR A 106 2.73 5.26 17.75
CA THR A 106 2.52 3.92 17.19
C THR A 106 1.15 3.85 16.54
N LEU A 107 1.11 3.43 15.29
CA LEU A 107 -0.15 3.10 14.63
C LEU A 107 -0.70 1.80 15.20
N GLN A 108 -1.99 1.81 15.49
CA GLN A 108 -2.71 0.67 16.02
C GLN A 108 -3.97 0.44 15.22
N TYR A 109 -4.44 -0.79 15.17
CA TYR A 109 -5.76 -1.12 14.63
C TYR A 109 -6.64 -1.83 15.65
N THR A 110 -7.95 -1.76 15.43
CA THR A 110 -8.95 -2.65 16.02
C THR A 110 -9.98 -3.04 14.97
N ARG A 111 -10.71 -4.12 15.23
CA ARG A 111 -11.89 -4.50 14.42
C ARG A 111 -13.07 -3.59 14.74
N LEU A 112 -13.90 -3.34 13.73
CA LEU A 112 -15.19 -2.67 13.89
C LEU A 112 -16.31 -3.69 14.20
N PRO A 113 -17.38 -3.27 14.92
CA PRO A 113 -17.55 -1.97 15.59
C PRO A 113 -16.63 -1.80 16.81
N ILE A 114 -16.26 -0.56 17.14
CA ILE A 114 -15.47 -0.26 18.35
C ILE A 114 -16.37 -0.37 19.59
N SER A 115 -15.87 -1.01 20.64
CA SER A 115 -16.46 -1.04 21.97
C SER A 115 -15.42 -0.58 23.02
N PRO A 116 -15.84 -0.27 24.27
CA PRO A 116 -14.90 0.04 25.35
C PRO A 116 -13.90 -1.10 25.65
N SER A 117 -14.21 -2.33 25.26
CA SER A 117 -13.36 -3.51 25.42
C SER A 117 -12.54 -3.86 24.17
N SER A 118 -12.60 -3.04 23.11
CA SER A 118 -11.81 -3.24 21.90
C SER A 118 -10.31 -3.25 22.19
N LYS A 119 -9.65 -4.36 21.83
CA LYS A 119 -8.19 -4.49 21.91
C LYS A 119 -7.56 -3.82 20.70
N TRP A 120 -6.79 -2.77 20.97
CA TRP A 120 -5.92 -2.14 19.98
C TRP A 120 -4.62 -2.92 19.86
N THR A 121 -4.18 -3.14 18.63
CA THR A 121 -2.97 -3.91 18.32
C THR A 121 -2.04 -3.07 17.47
N ASP A 122 -0.78 -3.01 17.86
CA ASP A 122 0.26 -2.26 17.16
C ASP A 122 0.49 -2.80 15.75
N LEU A 123 0.63 -1.87 14.82
CA LEU A 123 0.96 -2.11 13.43
C LEU A 123 2.44 -1.81 13.18
N PHE A 124 3.04 -2.58 12.28
CA PHE A 124 4.39 -2.37 11.82
C PHE A 124 4.54 -2.94 10.40
N ILE A 125 5.70 -2.75 9.81
CA ILE A 125 6.09 -3.37 8.55
C ILE A 125 7.03 -4.54 8.87
N ALA A 126 6.71 -5.74 8.40
CA ALA A 126 7.50 -6.94 8.66
C ALA A 126 8.86 -6.85 7.95
N GLY A 127 9.97 -6.82 8.70
CA GLY A 127 11.31 -6.62 8.14
C GLY A 127 11.96 -7.88 7.56
N GLU A 128 11.39 -9.06 7.80
CA GLU A 128 11.91 -10.32 7.28
C GLU A 128 11.60 -10.52 5.78
N GLU A 129 12.53 -11.16 5.08
CA GLU A 129 12.45 -11.43 3.63
C GLU A 129 11.21 -12.26 3.25
N ASN A 130 10.88 -13.28 4.05
CA ASN A 130 9.73 -14.15 3.80
C ASN A 130 8.39 -13.39 3.82
N TRP A 131 8.34 -12.30 4.58
CA TRP A 131 7.16 -11.46 4.77
C TRP A 131 7.21 -10.16 3.98
N GLN A 132 8.25 -9.98 3.15
CA GLN A 132 8.32 -9.04 2.03
C GLN A 132 7.88 -7.60 2.38
N LYS A 133 8.25 -7.09 3.56
CA LYS A 133 7.85 -5.75 4.01
C LYS A 133 6.34 -5.55 4.01
N SER A 134 5.59 -6.57 4.40
CA SER A 134 4.14 -6.47 4.53
C SER A 134 3.71 -5.63 5.73
N LEU A 135 2.61 -4.90 5.58
CA LEU A 135 1.92 -4.24 6.69
C LEU A 135 1.30 -5.31 7.60
N ALA A 136 1.78 -5.40 8.84
CA ALA A 136 1.56 -6.54 9.73
C ALA A 136 1.26 -6.13 11.18
N PHE A 137 0.85 -7.12 11.97
CA PHE A 137 0.63 -7.03 13.42
C PHE A 137 1.02 -8.34 14.11
N GLY A 138 1.24 -8.30 15.43
CA GLY A 138 1.71 -9.46 16.21
C GLY A 138 3.23 -9.59 16.18
N SER A 139 3.94 -8.59 16.69
CA SER A 139 5.40 -8.40 16.57
C SER A 139 6.25 -9.56 17.08
N THR A 140 5.73 -10.43 17.95
CA THR A 140 6.43 -11.64 18.40
C THR A 140 6.72 -12.63 17.26
N HIS A 141 5.96 -12.56 16.16
CA HIS A 141 6.13 -13.42 14.97
C HIS A 141 6.96 -12.76 13.87
N PHE A 142 7.39 -11.50 14.04
CA PHE A 142 8.10 -10.75 13.01
C PHE A 142 9.29 -10.03 13.62
N ASN A 143 10.51 -10.39 13.22
CA ASN A 143 11.72 -9.72 13.68
C ASN A 143 12.79 -9.67 12.57
N PRO A 144 13.23 -8.48 12.13
CA PRO A 144 12.93 -7.16 12.67
C PRO A 144 11.56 -6.61 12.27
N VAL A 145 11.07 -5.63 13.04
CA VAL A 145 9.91 -4.80 12.68
C VAL A 145 10.39 -3.41 12.24
N ILE A 146 9.72 -2.83 11.24
CA ILE A 146 9.99 -1.49 10.73
C ILE A 146 8.78 -0.60 11.11
N PRO A 147 9.00 0.54 11.82
CA PRO A 147 7.91 1.46 12.15
C PRO A 147 7.24 2.05 10.92
N ILE A 148 5.93 2.27 11.00
CA ILE A 148 5.17 2.98 9.96
C ILE A 148 5.28 4.47 10.24
N GLU A 149 5.52 5.26 9.20
CA GLU A 149 5.75 6.69 9.29
C GLU A 149 4.73 7.46 8.42
N PRO A 150 4.27 8.64 8.85
CA PRO A 150 3.40 9.50 8.06
C PRO A 150 4.18 10.35 7.05
N TYR A 151 3.59 10.55 5.87
CA TYR A 151 4.15 11.36 4.80
C TYR A 151 3.10 12.29 4.17
N ALA A 152 3.56 13.47 3.74
CA ALA A 152 2.85 14.30 2.77
C ALA A 152 3.41 14.04 1.36
N HIS A 153 2.52 14.00 0.37
CA HIS A 153 2.90 13.90 -1.04
C HIS A 153 2.81 15.26 -1.71
N TYR A 154 3.72 15.51 -2.66
CA TYR A 154 3.73 16.68 -3.53
C TYR A 154 3.87 16.20 -4.97
N ILE A 155 3.02 16.68 -5.86
CA ILE A 155 3.09 16.41 -7.30
C ILE A 155 3.40 17.73 -7.97
N ASP A 156 4.55 17.80 -8.65
CA ASP A 156 5.05 19.02 -9.29
C ASP A 156 5.08 20.22 -8.32
N GLY A 157 5.48 19.96 -7.07
CA GLY A 157 5.55 20.95 -5.99
C GLY A 157 4.22 21.28 -5.32
N VAL A 158 3.09 20.75 -5.80
CA VAL A 158 1.76 20.97 -5.20
C VAL A 158 1.46 19.88 -4.17
N LYS A 159 1.23 20.27 -2.91
CA LYS A 159 0.85 19.35 -1.84
C LYS A 159 -0.46 18.65 -2.17
N GLN A 160 -0.44 17.33 -2.15
CA GLN A 160 -1.63 16.50 -2.30
C GLN A 160 -2.36 16.39 -0.96
N PRO A 161 -3.70 16.37 -0.97
CA PRO A 161 -4.48 16.28 0.26
C PRO A 161 -4.31 14.91 0.93
N GLY A 162 -4.31 14.91 2.27
CA GLY A 162 -4.25 13.73 3.13
C GLY A 162 -2.84 13.34 3.58
N ILE A 163 -2.79 12.22 4.30
CA ILE A 163 -1.57 11.64 4.87
C ILE A 163 -1.37 10.24 4.29
N TYR A 164 -0.15 9.97 3.87
CA TYR A 164 0.26 8.71 3.28
C TYR A 164 1.11 7.91 4.25
N LEU A 165 0.95 6.59 4.23
CA LEU A 165 1.72 5.68 5.06
C LEU A 165 2.93 5.15 4.30
N GLY A 166 4.06 5.05 4.99
CA GLY A 166 5.31 4.55 4.41
C GLY A 166 6.35 4.22 5.47
N ALA A 167 7.59 4.01 5.03
CA ALA A 167 8.76 3.98 5.89
C ALA A 167 10.03 4.28 5.09
N GLY A 168 11.01 4.94 5.71
CA GLY A 168 12.34 5.14 5.13
C GLY A 168 12.32 5.89 3.79
N SER A 169 11.50 6.94 3.70
CA SER A 169 11.26 7.75 2.50
C SER A 169 10.59 7.00 1.34
N VAL A 170 9.99 5.83 1.60
CA VAL A 170 9.16 5.13 0.63
C VAL A 170 7.71 5.10 1.10
N THR A 171 6.80 5.51 0.24
CA THR A 171 5.34 5.50 0.48
C THR A 171 4.57 4.67 -0.54
N ALA A 172 5.26 4.15 -1.55
CA ALA A 172 4.67 3.26 -2.54
C ALA A 172 4.51 1.86 -1.95
N TRP A 173 3.39 1.22 -2.26
CA TRP A 173 3.05 -0.13 -1.83
C TRP A 173 2.73 -0.99 -3.05
N ASP A 174 3.26 -2.21 -3.05
CA ASP A 174 2.83 -3.26 -3.95
C ASP A 174 1.59 -3.93 -3.37
N TYR A 175 0.52 -3.97 -4.17
CA TYR A 175 -0.72 -4.66 -3.89
C TYR A 175 -0.65 -6.04 -4.52
N LYS A 176 -0.14 -7.01 -3.76
CA LYS A 176 0.08 -8.37 -4.28
C LYS A 176 -1.14 -9.24 -4.12
N VAL A 177 -1.67 -9.80 -5.19
CA VAL A 177 -2.71 -10.83 -5.08
C VAL A 177 -2.21 -12.01 -4.26
N ASN A 178 -3.00 -12.39 -3.28
CA ASN A 178 -2.75 -13.53 -2.43
C ASN A 178 -4.08 -14.23 -2.08
N TRP A 179 -3.99 -15.46 -1.58
CA TRP A 179 -5.13 -16.28 -1.18
C TRP A 179 -4.86 -16.88 0.21
N GLY A 180 -5.73 -16.57 1.18
CA GLY A 180 -5.58 -16.99 2.58
C GLY A 180 -6.60 -18.03 3.04
N GLY A 181 -7.01 -18.96 2.16
CA GLY A 181 -8.01 -19.96 2.51
C GLY A 181 -9.34 -19.31 2.87
N ASN A 182 -9.69 -19.32 4.17
CA ASN A 182 -10.93 -18.72 4.69
C ASN A 182 -11.00 -17.20 4.49
N ALA A 183 -9.87 -16.52 4.31
CA ALA A 183 -9.76 -15.10 3.99
C ALA A 183 -10.33 -14.73 2.61
N GLY A 184 -10.46 -15.72 1.73
CA GLY A 184 -10.64 -15.48 0.31
C GLY A 184 -9.43 -14.81 -0.34
N ALA A 185 -9.67 -14.13 -1.46
CA ALA A 185 -8.64 -13.42 -2.22
C ALA A 185 -8.49 -12.00 -1.69
N TYR A 186 -7.25 -11.57 -1.51
CA TYR A 186 -6.93 -10.22 -1.06
C TYR A 186 -5.64 -9.72 -1.70
N TYR A 187 -5.40 -8.43 -1.57
CA TYR A 187 -4.12 -7.81 -1.85
C TYR A 187 -3.33 -7.72 -0.55
N LEU A 188 -2.18 -8.40 -0.51
CA LEU A 188 -1.16 -8.23 0.51
C LEU A 188 -0.43 -6.91 0.23
N LEU A 189 -0.36 -6.05 1.25
CA LEU A 189 0.23 -4.72 1.16
C LEU A 189 1.72 -4.80 1.51
N ARG A 190 2.60 -4.68 0.53
CA ARG A 190 4.06 -4.74 0.71
C ARG A 190 4.68 -3.37 0.46
N LEU A 191 5.44 -2.83 1.41
CA LEU A 191 6.14 -1.58 1.19
C LEU A 191 7.14 -1.80 0.05
N LYS A 192 7.02 -0.99 -1.00
CA LYS A 192 7.88 -1.11 -2.17
C LYS A 192 9.32 -0.94 -1.74
N ASP A 193 10.17 -1.90 -2.09
CA ASP A 193 11.58 -1.82 -1.75
C ASP A 193 12.20 -0.61 -2.44
N GLY A 194 12.61 0.40 -1.67
CA GLY A 194 13.61 1.39 -2.09
C GLY A 194 15.02 0.78 -2.28
N GLY A 195 15.11 -0.50 -2.64
CA GLY A 195 16.35 -1.26 -2.78
C GLY A 195 16.85 -1.90 -1.48
N ALA A 196 16.12 -2.85 -0.90
CA ALA A 196 16.73 -3.76 0.07
C ALA A 196 17.85 -4.55 -0.64
N LYS A 197 19.11 -4.30 -0.26
CA LYS A 197 20.25 -5.09 -0.75
C LYS A 197 20.04 -6.54 -0.32
N LYS A 198 19.92 -7.42 -1.32
CA LYS A 198 19.87 -8.87 -1.18
C LYS A 198 20.96 -9.35 -0.21
N LYS A 199 20.58 -9.86 0.96
CA LYS A 199 21.44 -10.65 1.84
C LYS A 199 20.81 -12.01 2.06
N GLY A 200 21.02 -12.92 1.12
CA GLY A 200 20.63 -14.32 1.31
C GLY A 200 20.41 -15.07 0.02
N LYS A 201 20.80 -16.35 -0.01
CA LYS A 201 20.61 -17.28 -1.13
C LYS A 201 19.26 -18.03 -1.08
N ARG A 202 18.26 -17.52 -0.35
CA ARG A 202 16.95 -18.18 -0.22
C ARG A 202 15.86 -17.21 -0.69
N GLN A 203 15.29 -17.54 -1.84
CA GLN A 203 14.38 -16.73 -2.68
C GLN A 203 15.10 -15.60 -3.47
N ILE A 204 15.74 -16.01 -4.57
CA ILE A 204 16.64 -15.19 -5.41
C ILE A 204 15.97 -13.91 -6.00
N VAL A 205 14.64 -13.83 -5.95
CA VAL A 205 13.84 -12.71 -6.44
C VAL A 205 12.57 -12.62 -5.58
N PRO A 206 12.23 -11.46 -4.98
CA PRO A 206 10.89 -11.24 -4.43
C PRO A 206 9.87 -11.60 -5.51
N PRO A 207 8.75 -12.26 -5.19
CA PRO A 207 7.79 -12.64 -6.22
C PRO A 207 7.37 -11.38 -6.96
N GLN A 208 7.75 -11.37 -8.25
CA GLN A 208 7.53 -10.27 -9.18
C GLN A 208 6.04 -9.93 -9.20
N LEU A 209 5.75 -8.67 -9.51
CA LEU A 209 4.37 -8.26 -9.78
C LEU A 209 3.89 -9.05 -10.99
N ASP A 210 2.78 -9.78 -10.83
CA ASP A 210 2.07 -10.37 -11.97
C ASP A 210 1.07 -9.36 -12.56
N THR A 211 0.36 -9.75 -13.63
CA THR A 211 -0.61 -8.87 -14.30
C THR A 211 -1.79 -8.45 -13.44
N ASN A 212 -1.97 -9.07 -12.27
CA ASN A 212 -3.01 -8.76 -11.30
C ASN A 212 -2.49 -7.98 -10.10
N ASP A 213 -1.18 -7.72 -10.02
CA ASP A 213 -0.56 -6.94 -8.97
C ASP A 213 -0.54 -5.45 -9.36
N PHE A 214 -0.71 -4.56 -8.38
CA PHE A 214 -0.74 -3.11 -8.60
C PHE A 214 0.30 -2.39 -7.74
N VAL A 215 0.64 -1.15 -8.11
CA VAL A 215 1.45 -0.25 -7.29
C VAL A 215 0.65 1.00 -7.04
N GLY A 216 0.62 1.47 -5.80
CA GLY A 216 -0.06 2.70 -5.41
C GLY A 216 0.36 3.13 -4.01
N PHE A 217 -0.53 3.82 -3.30
CA PHE A 217 -0.25 4.41 -2.00
C PHE A 217 -1.33 4.08 -0.98
N LEU A 218 -0.96 3.99 0.29
CA LEU A 218 -1.91 3.89 1.39
C LEU A 218 -2.16 5.28 1.97
N LYS A 219 -3.41 5.74 1.94
CA LYS A 219 -3.81 7.07 2.40
C LYS A 219 -4.84 6.98 3.53
N ILE A 220 -4.67 7.84 4.53
CA ILE A 220 -5.66 8.01 5.59
C ILE A 220 -6.89 8.72 5.03
N LYS A 221 -8.05 8.10 5.23
CA LYS A 221 -9.35 8.69 4.93
C LYS A 221 -9.74 9.60 6.10
N GLU A 222 -9.87 10.88 5.81
CA GLU A 222 -10.45 11.84 6.75
C GLU A 222 -11.94 11.49 6.98
N SER A 223 -12.37 11.52 8.24
CA SER A 223 -13.78 11.41 8.60
C SER A 223 -14.46 12.71 8.15
N GLY A 224 -15.18 12.67 7.04
CA GLY A 224 -16.05 13.77 6.61
C GLY A 224 -17.28 13.91 7.50
#